data_AF-A0A522QGG5-F1
#
_entry.id   AF-A0A522QGG5-F1
#
_cell.length_a   1.000
_cell.length_b   1.000
_cell.length_c   1.000
_cell.angle_alpha   90.00
_cell.angle_beta   90.00
_cell.angle_gamma   90.00
#
_symmetry.space_group_name_H-M   'P 1'
#
loop_
_entity.id
_entity.type
_entity.pdbx_description
1 polymer ?
#
loop_
_entity_poly.entity_id
_entity_poly.type
_entity_poly.pdbx_seq_one_letter_code
_entity_poly.pdbx_strand_id
1 'polypeptide(L)'
;MALGRAVGDLTDTVLSMARTRLELFALETGEQKARLLRLVALLCVMLFFLALAVLIFSIGVAVCFWPTPYRYAALWLMGLLYLVVGLGFAWALRVRLRDDPVPYSATLDELRRDAALIARWRASGAAGAESGDGARDQEPAS
;
A
#
# COMPACT_ATOMS: atom_id res chain seq x y z
N MET A 1 12.49 6.60 46.00
CA MET A 1 13.16 5.69 45.03
C MET A 1 12.29 4.52 44.52
N ALA A 2 11.06 4.29 45.03
CA ALA A 2 10.19 3.20 44.58
C ALA A 2 9.41 3.49 43.27
N LEU A 3 9.02 4.75 43.01
CA LEU A 3 8.26 5.13 41.81
C LEU A 3 9.02 4.90 40.50
N GLY A 4 10.34 5.18 40.49
CA GLY A 4 11.16 5.05 39.28
C GLY A 4 11.33 3.60 38.81
N ARG A 5 11.29 2.63 39.73
CA ARG A 5 11.39 1.20 39.38
C ARG A 5 10.08 0.65 38.80
N ALA A 6 8.94 1.04 39.38
CA ALA A 6 7.64 0.65 38.85
C ALA A 6 7.41 1.16 37.41
N VAL A 7 7.89 2.37 37.10
CA VAL A 7 7.85 2.91 35.72
C VAL A 7 8.76 2.12 34.78
N GLY A 8 9.94 1.69 35.25
CA GLY A 8 10.84 0.82 34.48
C GLY A 8 10.20 -0.52 34.13
N ASP A 9 9.61 -1.19 35.12
CA ASP A 9 9.00 -2.53 34.95
C ASP A 9 7.77 -2.50 34.01
N LEU A 10 6.97 -1.44 34.09
CA LEU A 10 5.85 -1.21 33.17
C LEU A 10 6.33 -0.99 31.73
N THR A 11 7.43 -0.26 31.57
CA THR A 11 8.01 0.03 30.25
C THR A 11 8.53 -1.26 29.61
N ASP A 12 9.21 -2.12 30.37
CA ASP A 12 9.68 -3.42 29.89
C ASP A 12 8.53 -4.38 29.54
N THR A 13 7.46 -4.35 30.33
CA THR A 13 6.27 -5.16 30.08
C THR A 13 5.55 -4.71 28.79
N VAL A 14 5.40 -3.40 28.59
CA VAL A 14 4.81 -2.85 27.36
C VAL A 14 5.70 -3.11 26.15
N LEU A 15 7.02 -2.98 26.29
CA LEU A 15 7.98 -3.20 25.20
C LEU A 15 8.03 -4.66 24.77
N SER A 16 7.99 -5.59 25.72
CA SER A 16 7.92 -7.03 25.43
C SER A 16 6.61 -7.42 24.73
N MET A 17 5.48 -6.88 25.18
CA MET A 17 4.18 -7.12 24.56
C MET A 17 4.07 -6.53 23.15
N ALA A 18 4.63 -5.33 22.94
CA ALA A 18 4.71 -4.70 21.63
C ALA A 18 5.59 -5.51 20.67
N ARG A 19 6.73 -6.03 21.15
CA ARG A 19 7.64 -6.87 20.37
C ARG A 19 6.95 -8.14 19.86
N THR A 20 6.22 -8.85 20.71
CA THR A 20 5.49 -10.07 20.31
C THR A 20 4.39 -9.78 19.29
N ARG A 21 3.67 -8.66 19.45
CA ARG A 21 2.65 -8.25 18.47
C ARG A 21 3.26 -7.81 17.14
N LEU A 22 4.40 -7.12 17.15
CA LEU A 22 5.14 -6.78 15.95
C LEU A 22 5.68 -8.01 15.22
N GLU A 23 6.11 -9.04 15.97
CA GLU A 23 6.59 -10.30 15.41
C GLU A 23 5.45 -11.09 14.73
N LEU A 24 4.28 -11.16 15.37
CA LEU A 24 3.05 -11.71 14.78
C LEU A 24 2.56 -10.89 13.58
N PHE A 25 2.54 -9.55 13.69
CA PHE A 25 2.12 -8.66 12.60
C PHE A 25 3.07 -8.76 11.40
N ALA A 26 4.39 -8.89 11.64
CA ALA A 26 5.38 -9.11 10.59
C ALA A 26 5.22 -10.47 9.90
N LEU A 27 4.92 -11.52 10.67
CA LEU A 27 4.61 -12.87 10.16
C LEU A 27 3.33 -12.89 9.32
N GLU A 28 2.25 -12.30 9.83
CA GLU A 28 0.94 -12.25 9.17
C GLU A 28 0.96 -11.36 7.92
N THR A 29 1.72 -10.25 7.99
CA THR A 29 2.04 -9.42 6.82
C THR A 29 2.81 -10.20 5.76
N GLY A 30 3.72 -11.09 6.16
CA GLY A 30 4.48 -11.96 5.26
C GLY A 30 3.59 -12.98 4.55
N GLU A 31 2.72 -13.67 5.27
CA GLU A 31 1.81 -14.68 4.71
C GLU A 31 0.79 -14.09 3.73
N GLN A 32 0.16 -12.96 4.09
CA GLN A 32 -0.82 -12.31 3.23
C GLN A 32 -0.15 -11.70 1.97
N LYS A 33 1.04 -11.11 2.11
CA LYS A 33 1.82 -10.61 0.97
C LYS A 33 2.28 -11.73 0.06
N ALA A 34 2.73 -12.87 0.58
CA ALA A 34 3.13 -14.02 -0.22
C ALA A 34 1.96 -14.58 -1.03
N ARG A 35 0.75 -14.65 -0.44
CA ARG A 35 -0.47 -15.05 -1.15
C ARG A 35 -0.83 -14.07 -2.26
N LEU A 36 -0.81 -12.76 -1.99
CA LEU A 36 -1.05 -11.72 -3.00
C LEU A 36 -0.02 -11.77 -4.12
N LEU A 37 1.28 -11.88 -3.80
CA LEU A 37 2.35 -12.01 -4.79
C LEU A 37 2.18 -13.26 -5.64
N ARG A 38 1.77 -14.38 -5.06
CA ARG A 38 1.47 -15.61 -5.80
C ARG A 38 0.28 -15.45 -6.75
N LEU A 39 -0.78 -14.77 -6.31
CA LEU A 39 -1.95 -14.47 -7.16
C LEU A 39 -1.60 -13.50 -8.28
N VAL A 40 -0.84 -12.44 -8.00
CA VAL A 40 -0.35 -11.49 -9.02
C VAL A 40 0.58 -12.19 -10.01
N ALA A 41 1.49 -13.06 -9.54
CA ALA A 41 2.35 -13.83 -10.42
C ALA A 41 1.53 -14.75 -11.34
N LEU A 42 0.54 -15.47 -10.80
CA LEU A 42 -0.36 -16.31 -11.59
C LEU A 42 -1.16 -15.48 -12.60
N LEU A 43 -1.66 -14.30 -12.20
CA LEU A 43 -2.37 -13.38 -13.08
C LEU A 43 -1.47 -12.88 -14.21
N CYS A 44 -0.22 -12.51 -13.91
CA CYS A 44 0.77 -12.12 -14.92
C CYS A 44 1.03 -13.25 -15.92
N VAL A 45 1.21 -14.48 -15.46
CA VAL A 45 1.39 -15.66 -16.34
C VAL A 45 0.15 -15.87 -17.22
N MET A 46 -1.05 -15.83 -16.63
CA MET A 46 -2.30 -15.96 -17.37
C MET A 46 -2.45 -14.87 -18.44
N LEU A 47 -2.21 -13.61 -18.07
CA LEU A 47 -2.28 -12.47 -18.99
C LEU A 47 -1.24 -12.58 -20.12
N PHE A 48 -0.03 -13.06 -19.82
CA PHE A 48 1.02 -13.28 -20.81
C PHE A 48 0.60 -14.34 -21.83
N PHE A 49 0.13 -15.50 -21.38
CA PHE A 49 -0.36 -16.55 -22.27
C PHE A 49 -1.59 -16.12 -23.07
N LEU A 50 -2.50 -15.36 -22.46
CA LEU A 50 -3.67 -14.79 -23.15
C LEU A 50 -3.24 -13.81 -24.25
N ALA A 51 -2.29 -12.92 -23.96
CA ALA A 51 -1.75 -11.99 -24.95
C ALA A 51 -1.09 -12.73 -26.12
N LEU A 52 -0.33 -13.81 -25.83
CA LEU A 52 0.28 -14.64 -26.87
C LEU A 52 -0.78 -15.36 -27.72
N ALA A 53 -1.84 -15.88 -27.11
CA ALA A 53 -2.95 -16.50 -27.83
C ALA A 53 -3.68 -15.49 -28.74
N VAL A 54 -3.96 -14.28 -28.24
CA VAL A 54 -4.56 -13.19 -29.02
C VAL A 54 -3.65 -12.78 -30.19
N LEU A 55 -2.33 -12.71 -29.97
CA LEU A 55 -1.36 -12.40 -31.01
C LEU A 55 -1.36 -13.47 -32.12
N ILE A 56 -1.25 -14.74 -31.75
CA ILE A 56 -1.27 -15.86 -32.72
C ILE A 56 -2.61 -15.90 -33.45
N PHE A 57 -3.72 -15.67 -32.75
CA PHE A 57 -5.05 -15.59 -33.37
C PHE A 57 -5.15 -14.44 -34.38
N SER A 58 -4.63 -13.24 -34.04
CA SER A 58 -4.54 -12.10 -34.96
C SER A 58 -3.81 -12.48 -36.24
N ILE A 59 -2.65 -13.12 -36.10
CA ILE A 59 -1.81 -13.54 -37.23
C ILE A 59 -2.53 -14.62 -38.04
N GLY A 60 -3.16 -15.60 -37.40
CA GLY A 60 -3.92 -16.66 -38.07
C GLY A 60 -5.08 -16.09 -38.91
N VAL A 61 -5.82 -15.14 -38.36
CA VAL A 61 -6.87 -14.41 -39.09
C VAL A 61 -6.26 -13.62 -40.26
N ALA A 62 -5.17 -12.89 -40.02
CA ALA A 62 -4.51 -12.14 -41.07
C ALA A 62 -4.07 -13.06 -42.23
N VAL A 63 -3.39 -14.16 -41.94
CA VAL A 63 -2.92 -15.13 -42.94
C VAL A 63 -4.08 -15.81 -43.69
N CYS A 64 -5.15 -16.16 -42.98
CA CYS A 64 -6.32 -16.82 -43.57
C CYS A 64 -7.06 -15.90 -44.56
N PHE A 65 -7.21 -14.61 -44.22
CA PHE A 65 -7.95 -13.65 -45.05
C PHE A 65 -7.06 -12.87 -46.03
N TRP A 66 -5.73 -12.92 -45.91
CA TRP A 66 -4.79 -12.21 -46.79
C TRP A 66 -4.97 -12.49 -48.30
N PRO A 67 -5.19 -13.74 -48.76
CA PRO A 67 -5.38 -14.01 -50.18
C PRO A 67 -6.79 -13.63 -50.68
N THR A 68 -7.70 -13.22 -49.80
CA THR A 68 -9.07 -12.82 -50.17
C THR A 68 -9.23 -11.31 -50.33
N PRO A 69 -10.18 -10.84 -51.15
CA PRO A 69 -10.52 -9.41 -51.25
C PRO A 69 -11.03 -8.80 -49.92
N TYR A 70 -11.45 -9.65 -48.97
CA TYR A 70 -11.99 -9.24 -47.66
C TYR A 70 -10.92 -8.88 -46.61
N ARG A 71 -9.63 -8.82 -46.98
CA ARG A 71 -8.52 -8.51 -46.06
C ARG A 71 -8.76 -7.28 -45.17
N TYR A 72 -9.29 -6.20 -45.74
CA TYR A 72 -9.52 -4.96 -45.00
C TYR A 72 -10.67 -5.09 -44.01
N ALA A 73 -11.73 -5.81 -44.38
CA ALA A 73 -12.85 -6.07 -43.49
C ALA A 73 -12.42 -6.93 -42.28
N ALA A 74 -11.55 -7.93 -42.50
CA ALA A 74 -10.98 -8.73 -41.42
C ALA A 74 -10.13 -7.88 -40.46
N LEU A 75 -9.30 -6.96 -40.97
CA LEU A 75 -8.54 -6.03 -40.14
C LEU A 75 -9.44 -5.09 -39.33
N TRP A 76 -10.46 -4.48 -39.95
CA TRP A 76 -11.38 -3.58 -39.26
C TRP A 76 -12.21 -4.31 -38.19
N LEU A 77 -12.70 -5.51 -38.49
CA LEU A 77 -13.43 -6.33 -37.52
C LEU A 77 -12.56 -6.70 -36.32
N MET A 78 -11.31 -7.09 -36.57
CA MET A 78 -10.39 -7.49 -35.50
C MET A 78 -9.92 -6.29 -34.67
N GLY A 79 -9.70 -5.14 -35.33
CA GLY A 79 -9.44 -3.88 -34.66
C GLY A 79 -10.61 -3.44 -33.77
N LEU A 80 -11.85 -3.54 -34.26
CA LEU A 80 -13.05 -3.23 -33.49
C LEU A 80 -13.19 -4.17 -32.28
N LEU A 81 -12.95 -5.47 -32.48
CA LEU A 81 -12.98 -6.46 -31.41
C LEU A 81 -11.99 -6.11 -30.29
N TYR A 82 -10.73 -5.83 -30.64
CA TYR A 82 -9.71 -5.47 -29.66
C TYR A 82 -9.98 -4.12 -28.99
N LEU A 83 -10.56 -3.17 -29.71
CA LEU A 83 -10.98 -1.89 -29.14
C LEU A 83 -12.08 -2.07 -28.09
N VAL A 84 -13.11 -2.88 -28.38
CA VAL A 84 -14.20 -3.17 -27.43
C VAL A 84 -13.68 -3.88 -26.19
N VAL A 85 -12.82 -4.90 -26.37
CA VAL A 85 -12.21 -5.62 -25.26
C VAL A 85 -11.34 -4.68 -24.41
N GLY A 86 -10.51 -3.85 -25.06
CA GLY A 86 -9.67 -2.85 -24.39
C GLY A 86 -10.48 -1.84 -23.58
N LEU A 87 -11.56 -1.30 -24.15
CA LEU A 87 -12.48 -0.40 -23.45
C LEU A 87 -13.15 -1.10 -22.26
N GLY A 88 -13.57 -2.35 -22.43
CA GLY A 88 -14.16 -3.16 -21.37
C GLY A 88 -13.21 -3.35 -20.18
N PHE A 89 -11.94 -3.69 -20.45
CA PHE A 89 -10.91 -3.79 -19.40
C PHE A 89 -10.61 -2.43 -18.75
N ALA A 90 -10.48 -1.36 -19.54
CA ALA A 90 -10.25 -0.02 -19.01
C ALA A 90 -11.39 0.46 -18.11
N TRP A 91 -12.63 0.17 -18.49
CA TRP A 91 -13.80 0.49 -17.68
C TRP A 91 -13.86 -0.37 -16.42
N ALA A 92 -13.68 -1.68 -16.52
CA ALA A 92 -13.65 -2.58 -15.37
C ALA A 92 -12.55 -2.19 -14.37
N LEU A 93 -11.36 -1.81 -14.86
CA LEU A 93 -10.28 -1.31 -14.03
C LEU A 93 -10.64 0.03 -13.39
N ARG A 94 -11.26 0.94 -14.14
CA ARG A 94 -11.72 2.24 -13.63
C ARG A 94 -12.79 2.08 -12.55
N VAL A 95 -13.71 1.14 -12.69
CA VAL A 95 -14.73 0.82 -11.68
C VAL A 95 -14.05 0.29 -10.42
N ARG A 96 -13.17 -0.70 -10.56
CA ARG A 96 -12.41 -1.25 -9.41
C ARG A 96 -11.56 -0.21 -8.69
N LEU A 97 -10.82 0.62 -9.41
CA LEU A 97 -10.01 1.69 -8.80
C LEU A 97 -10.84 2.79 -8.14
N ARG A 98 -12.11 2.96 -8.54
CA ARG A 98 -13.00 3.96 -7.95
C ARG A 98 -13.77 3.41 -6.75
N ASP A 99 -14.04 2.11 -6.73
CA ASP A 99 -14.82 1.44 -5.69
C ASP A 99 -13.93 0.79 -4.61
N ASP A 100 -12.64 0.53 -4.87
CA ASP A 100 -11.69 0.08 -3.84
C ASP A 100 -11.08 1.28 -3.08
N PRO A 101 -11.31 1.41 -1.76
CA PRO A 101 -10.60 2.38 -0.94
C PRO A 101 -9.10 2.04 -0.93
N VAL A 102 -8.27 3.06 -1.13
CA VAL A 102 -6.81 2.98 -1.18
C VAL A 102 -6.29 2.00 -0.11
N PRO A 103 -5.60 0.92 -0.50
CA PRO A 103 -5.02 0.00 0.47
C PRO A 103 -4.06 0.82 1.33
N TYR A 104 -4.08 0.62 2.64
CA TYR A 104 -3.30 1.39 3.64
C TYR A 104 -3.85 2.76 4.04
N SER A 105 -5.07 3.14 3.65
CA SER A 105 -5.72 4.36 4.17
C SER A 105 -5.78 4.38 5.71
N ALA A 106 -6.19 3.26 6.33
CA ALA A 106 -6.18 3.11 7.78
C ALA A 106 -4.75 3.19 8.38
N THR A 107 -3.77 2.56 7.74
CA THR A 107 -2.36 2.57 8.20
C THR A 107 -1.74 3.97 8.11
N LEU A 108 -2.05 4.72 7.05
CA LEU A 108 -1.57 6.10 6.86
C LEU A 108 -2.20 7.06 7.88
N ASP A 109 -3.46 6.83 8.25
CA ASP A 109 -4.15 7.65 9.25
C ASP A 109 -3.59 7.39 10.66
N GLU A 110 -3.27 6.13 10.98
CA GLU A 110 -2.61 5.78 12.24
C GLU A 110 -1.18 6.35 12.32
N LEU A 111 -0.40 6.29 11.23
CA LEU A 111 0.93 6.91 11.14
C LEU A 111 0.89 8.45 11.32
N ARG A 112 -0.16 9.11 10.82
CA ARG A 112 -0.37 10.55 11.04
C ARG A 112 -0.67 10.87 12.49
N ARG A 113 -1.48 10.04 13.17
CA ARG A 113 -1.75 10.20 14.60
C ARG A 113 -0.48 10.04 15.41
N ASP A 114 0.31 9.00 15.15
CA ASP A 114 1.58 8.77 15.86
C ASP A 114 2.57 9.93 15.69
N ALA A 115 2.68 10.48 14.47
CA ALA A 115 3.49 11.67 14.22
C ALA A 115 3.01 12.90 15.02
N ALA A 116 1.70 13.10 15.14
CA ALA A 116 1.13 14.18 15.94
C ALA A 116 1.40 13.98 17.45
N LEU A 117 1.36 12.73 17.94
CA LEU A 117 1.69 12.41 19.32
C LEU A 117 3.18 12.70 19.62
N ILE A 118 4.09 12.38 18.70
CA ILE A 118 5.52 12.67 18.87
C ILE A 118 5.77 14.19 18.84
N ALA A 119 5.08 14.92 17.97
CA ALA A 119 5.20 16.37 17.89
C ALA A 119 4.74 17.07 19.18
N ARG A 120 3.62 16.64 19.79
CA ARG A 120 3.15 17.20 21.07
C ARG A 120 4.11 16.91 22.23
N TRP A 121 4.71 15.71 22.29
CA TRP A 121 5.67 15.35 23.34
C TRP A 121 6.93 16.22 23.26
N ARG A 122 7.39 16.52 22.05
CA ARG A 122 8.51 17.44 21.82
C ARG A 122 8.18 18.87 22.26
N ALA A 123 6.97 19.35 21.96
CA ALA A 123 6.51 20.68 22.37
C ALA A 123 6.39 20.80 23.91
N SER A 124 5.87 19.78 24.59
CA SER A 124 5.80 19.77 26.07
C SER A 124 7.19 19.71 26.72
N GLY A 125 8.17 19.06 26.09
CA GLY A 125 9.56 19.04 26.57
C GLY A 125 10.26 20.39 26.43
N ALA A 126 9.98 21.14 25.37
CA ALA A 126 10.50 22.50 25.18
C ALA A 126 9.91 23.49 26.20
N ALA A 127 8.60 23.44 26.44
CA ALA A 127 7.94 24.28 27.44
C ALA A 127 8.40 23.99 28.89
N GLY A 128 8.74 22.73 29.19
CA GLY A 128 9.32 22.36 30.49
C GLY A 128 10.75 22.86 30.70
N ALA A 129 11.52 23.07 29.62
CA ALA A 129 12.87 23.62 29.70
C ALA A 129 12.87 25.14 29.97
N GLU A 130 11.91 25.88 29.41
CA GLU A 130 11.77 27.33 29.64
C GLU A 130 11.25 27.65 31.06
N SER A 131 10.39 26.80 31.63
CA SER A 131 9.86 27.01 32.99
C SER A 131 10.88 26.70 34.10
N GLY A 132 11.99 26.02 33.79
CA GLY A 132 13.07 25.70 34.74
C GLY A 132 14.18 26.75 34.81
N ASP A 133 14.21 27.70 33.86
CA ASP A 133 15.23 28.75 33.78
C ASP A 133 14.80 30.01 34.57
N GLY A 134 13.52 30.39 34.50
CA GLY A 134 12.98 31.56 35.23
C GLY A 134 12.90 31.43 36.77
N ALA A 135 13.15 30.23 37.32
CA ALA A 135 13.17 30.01 38.77
C ALA A 135 14.55 30.20 39.41
N ARG A 136 15.62 30.37 38.62
CA ARG A 136 17.00 30.56 39.13
C ARG A 136 17.40 32.02 39.35
N ASP A 137 16.60 32.97 38.87
CA ASP A 137 16.89 34.40 38.99
C ASP A 137 16.18 35.09 40.19
N GLN A 138 15.43 34.34 41.01
CA GLN A 138 14.81 34.83 42.25
C GLN A 138 15.58 34.39 43.49
N GLU A 139 16.88 34.70 43.54
CA GLU A 139 17.62 34.74 44.81
C GLU A 139 17.85 36.22 45.15
N PRO A 140 17.06 36.82 46.08
CA PRO A 140 17.24 38.22 46.43
C PRO A 140 18.55 38.38 47.21
N ALA A 141 19.46 39.15 46.64
CA ALA A 141 20.66 39.62 47.32
C ALA A 141 20.25 40.36 48.61
N SER A 142 20.65 39.81 49.75
CA SER A 142 20.62 40.46 51.07
C SER A 142 21.95 40.26 51.77
#